data_AF-R7L6H3-F1
#
_entry.id   AF-R7L6H3-F1
#
_cell.length_a   1.000
_cell.length_b   1.000
_cell.length_c   1.000
_cell.angle_alpha   90.00
_cell.angle_beta   90.00
_cell.angle_gamma   90.00
#
_symmetry.space_group_name_H-M   'P 1'
#
loop_
_entity.id
_entity.type
_entity.pdbx_description
1 polymer ?
#
loop_
_entity_poly.entity_id
_entity_poly.type
_entity_poly.pdbx_seq_one_letter_code
_entity_poly.pdbx_strand_id
1 'polypeptide(L)'
;MPLDAKSEAAFKWSFALERAGREREANEIRWLTASQILSDKGAKAHPAACYWIARSLFALAKSLESEGQMRDARAAYELIVKNKLPSWQTAERKLKNTQI
;
A
#
# COMPACT_ATOMS: atom_id res chain seq x y z
N MET A 1 -16.46 7.71 -10.38
CA MET A 1 -16.44 7.21 -8.98
C MET A 1 -15.42 8.02 -8.18
N PRO A 2 -15.80 8.54 -6.99
CA PRO A 2 -14.92 9.33 -6.13
C PRO A 2 -13.65 8.56 -5.72
N LEU A 3 -12.54 9.27 -5.55
CA LEU A 3 -11.24 8.66 -5.25
C LEU A 3 -11.26 7.93 -3.89
N ASP A 4 -11.95 8.50 -2.91
CA ASP A 4 -12.13 7.90 -1.58
C ASP A 4 -12.84 6.55 -1.67
N ALA A 5 -13.96 6.49 -2.39
CA ALA A 5 -14.67 5.23 -2.63
C ALA A 5 -13.82 4.21 -3.40
N LYS A 6 -12.98 4.68 -4.34
CA LYS A 6 -12.11 3.79 -5.15
C LYS A 6 -11.06 3.13 -4.29
N SER A 7 -10.43 3.92 -3.43
CA SER A 7 -9.39 3.44 -2.51
C SER A 7 -9.95 2.43 -1.49
N GLU A 8 -11.16 2.68 -0.98
CA GLU A 8 -11.82 1.78 -0.04
C GLU A 8 -12.23 0.47 -0.71
N ALA A 9 -12.80 0.54 -1.90
CA ALA A 9 -13.17 -0.64 -2.68
C ALA A 9 -11.93 -1.48 -3.04
N ALA A 10 -10.84 -0.84 -3.46
CA ALA A 10 -9.57 -1.51 -3.73
C ALA A 10 -9.00 -2.21 -2.49
N PHE A 11 -9.02 -1.52 -1.34
CA PHE A 11 -8.60 -2.12 -0.08
C PHE A 11 -9.44 -3.37 0.24
N LYS A 12 -10.77 -3.25 0.21
CA LYS A 12 -11.69 -4.36 0.51
C LYS A 12 -11.52 -5.54 -0.46
N TRP A 13 -11.30 -5.27 -1.74
CA TRP A 13 -11.04 -6.31 -2.73
C TRP A 13 -9.76 -7.08 -2.42
N SER A 14 -8.64 -6.39 -2.19
CA SER A 14 -7.39 -7.05 -1.82
C SER A 14 -7.50 -7.82 -0.50
N PHE A 15 -8.23 -7.29 0.47
CA PHE A 15 -8.50 -7.97 1.74
C PHE A 15 -9.32 -9.25 1.54
N ALA A 16 -10.35 -9.24 0.70
CA ALA A 16 -11.13 -10.43 0.39
C ALA A 16 -10.29 -11.51 -0.31
N LEU A 17 -9.41 -11.11 -1.24
CA LEU A 17 -8.47 -12.02 -1.90
C LEU A 17 -7.50 -12.68 -0.91
N GLU A 18 -6.93 -11.90 -0.01
CA GLU A 18 -6.06 -12.40 1.06
C GLU A 18 -6.79 -13.41 1.96
N ARG A 19 -8.03 -13.09 2.37
CA ARG A 19 -8.86 -14.00 3.18
C ARG A 19 -9.24 -15.29 2.45
N ALA A 20 -9.24 -15.27 1.12
CA ALA A 20 -9.46 -16.45 0.28
C ALA A 20 -8.16 -17.25 0.00
N GLY A 21 -7.02 -16.87 0.59
CA GLY A 21 -5.72 -17.51 0.35
C GLY A 21 -5.07 -17.12 -0.97
N ARG A 22 -5.62 -16.13 -1.69
CA ARG A 22 -5.13 -15.65 -2.99
C ARG A 22 -4.16 -14.48 -2.78
N GLU A 23 -3.11 -14.73 -2.00
CA GLU A 23 -2.21 -13.68 -1.50
C GLU A 23 -1.46 -12.94 -2.63
N ARG A 24 -0.98 -13.67 -3.63
CA ARG A 24 -0.34 -13.07 -4.81
C ARG A 24 -1.25 -12.06 -5.51
N GLU A 25 -2.52 -12.41 -5.70
CA GLU A 25 -3.49 -11.53 -6.36
C GLU A 25 -3.85 -10.34 -5.46
N ALA A 26 -3.98 -10.56 -4.14
CA ALA A 26 -4.17 -9.47 -3.19
C ALA A 26 -3.03 -8.45 -3.29
N ASN A 27 -1.78 -8.93 -3.38
CA ASN A 27 -0.59 -8.10 -3.51
C ASN A 27 -0.56 -7.32 -4.83
N GLU A 28 -0.91 -7.97 -5.93
CA GLU A 28 -1.02 -7.32 -7.25
C GLU A 28 -2.06 -6.18 -7.23
N ILE A 29 -3.26 -6.44 -6.68
CA ILE A 29 -4.29 -5.42 -6.56
C ILE A 29 -3.83 -4.25 -5.69
N ARG A 30 -3.18 -4.51 -4.56
CA ARG A 30 -2.63 -3.45 -3.69
C ARG A 30 -1.64 -2.58 -4.44
N TRP A 31 -0.71 -3.19 -5.18
CA TRP A 31 0.31 -2.46 -5.93
C TRP A 31 -0.29 -1.62 -7.05
N LEU A 32 -1.14 -2.22 -7.89
CA LEU A 32 -1.76 -1.55 -9.05
C LEU A 32 -2.62 -0.37 -8.62
N THR A 33 -3.49 -0.59 -7.63
CA THR A 33 -4.43 0.44 -7.19
C THR A 33 -3.73 1.57 -6.43
N ALA A 34 -2.73 1.25 -5.60
CA ALA A 34 -1.91 2.28 -4.95
C ALA A 34 -1.15 3.11 -5.98
N SER A 35 -0.50 2.47 -6.96
CA SER A 35 0.24 3.16 -8.02
C SER A 35 -0.68 4.07 -8.86
N GLN A 36 -1.85 3.56 -9.24
CA GLN A 36 -2.84 4.33 -10.01
C GLN A 36 -3.33 5.54 -9.22
N ILE A 37 -3.75 5.36 -7.96
CA ILE A 37 -4.30 6.47 -7.18
C ILE A 37 -3.22 7.49 -6.84
N LEU A 38 -2.00 7.07 -6.50
CA LEU A 38 -0.89 7.98 -6.18
C LEU A 38 -0.38 8.75 -7.41
N SER A 39 -0.64 8.26 -8.62
CA SER A 39 -0.35 8.99 -9.86
C SER A 39 -1.31 10.16 -10.12
N ASP A 40 -2.47 10.18 -9.46
CA ASP A 40 -3.41 11.29 -9.54
C ASP A 40 -2.88 12.48 -8.71
N LYS A 41 -2.65 13.62 -9.37
CA LYS A 41 -2.14 14.85 -8.72
C LYS A 41 -3.06 15.34 -7.60
N GLY A 42 -4.35 15.02 -7.66
CA GLY A 42 -5.35 15.38 -6.65
C GLY A 42 -5.38 14.44 -5.44
N ALA A 43 -4.68 13.30 -5.47
CA ALA A 43 -4.81 12.27 -4.43
C ALA A 43 -4.55 12.78 -3.00
N LYS A 44 -3.63 13.73 -2.84
CA LYS A 44 -3.31 14.33 -1.53
C LYS A 44 -4.45 15.18 -0.94
N ALA A 45 -5.39 15.64 -1.77
CA ALA A 45 -6.58 16.35 -1.32
C ALA A 45 -7.67 15.42 -0.75
N HIS A 46 -7.43 14.10 -0.76
CA HIS A 46 -8.36 13.07 -0.32
C HIS A 46 -7.79 12.28 0.87
N PRO A 47 -7.97 12.76 2.12
CA PRO A 47 -7.40 12.12 3.31
C PRO A 47 -7.86 10.68 3.50
N ALA A 48 -9.13 10.38 3.18
CA ALA A 48 -9.65 9.02 3.26
C ALA A 48 -8.99 8.11 2.22
N ALA A 49 -8.79 8.59 0.99
CA ALA A 49 -8.01 7.86 -0.01
C ALA A 49 -6.57 7.57 0.44
N CYS A 50 -5.87 8.57 0.98
CA CYS A 50 -4.53 8.39 1.52
C CYS A 50 -4.50 7.37 2.67
N TYR A 51 -5.52 7.35 3.53
CA TYR A 51 -5.64 6.37 4.61
C TYR A 51 -5.74 4.94 4.08
N TRP A 52 -6.65 4.67 3.14
CA TRP A 52 -6.84 3.32 2.59
C TRP A 52 -5.61 2.83 1.84
N ILE A 53 -4.97 3.70 1.06
CA ILE A 53 -3.74 3.37 0.32
C ILE A 53 -2.59 3.06 1.28
N ALA A 54 -2.43 3.84 2.35
CA ALA A 54 -1.39 3.57 3.35
C ALA A 54 -1.54 2.15 3.92
N ARG A 55 -2.76 1.75 4.29
CA ARG A 55 -3.02 0.40 4.80
C ARG A 55 -2.76 -0.69 3.77
N SER A 56 -3.19 -0.47 2.52
CA SER A 56 -2.92 -1.40 1.41
C SER A 56 -1.41 -1.60 1.19
N LEU A 57 -0.63 -0.53 1.19
CA LEU A 57 0.83 -0.59 1.02
C LEU A 57 1.53 -1.24 2.22
N PHE A 58 1.05 -1.02 3.44
CA PHE A 58 1.59 -1.72 4.62
C PHE A 58 1.28 -3.22 4.59
N ALA A 59 0.07 -3.62 4.18
CA ALA A 59 -0.28 -5.02 4.03
C ALA A 59 0.56 -5.69 2.93
N LEU A 60 0.72 -5.01 1.79
CA LEU A 60 1.60 -5.45 0.71
C LEU A 60 3.04 -5.63 1.20
N ALA A 61 3.61 -4.61 1.84
CA ALA A 61 5.00 -4.67 2.32
C ALA A 61 5.23 -5.81 3.31
N LYS A 62 4.29 -6.05 4.24
CA LYS A 62 4.38 -7.17 5.19
C LYS A 62 4.31 -8.53 4.50
N SER A 63 3.42 -8.68 3.52
CA SER A 63 3.30 -9.91 2.74
C SER A 63 4.60 -10.19 1.98
N LEU A 64 5.15 -9.17 1.29
CA LEU A 64 6.43 -9.25 0.59
C LEU A 64 7.61 -9.54 1.54
N GLU A 65 7.63 -8.96 2.75
CA GLU A 65 8.62 -9.29 3.80
C GLU A 65 8.54 -10.79 4.15
N SER A 66 7.33 -11.35 4.30
CA SER A 66 7.13 -12.76 4.65
C SER A 66 7.51 -13.72 3.51
N GLU A 67 7.40 -13.28 2.26
CA GLU A 67 7.83 -14.01 1.07
C GLU A 67 9.34 -13.87 0.78
N GLY A 68 10.07 -13.10 1.59
CA GLY A 68 11.51 -12.82 1.39
C GLY A 68 11.80 -11.81 0.27
N GLN A 69 10.78 -11.17 -0.30
CA GLN A 69 10.88 -10.18 -1.37
C GLN A 69 11.21 -8.78 -0.81
N MET A 70 12.36 -8.66 -0.14
CA MET A 70 12.74 -7.45 0.60
C MET A 70 12.84 -6.19 -0.28
N ARG A 71 13.25 -6.34 -1.55
CA ARG A 71 13.34 -5.23 -2.50
C ARG A 71 11.97 -4.61 -2.80
N ASP A 72 10.97 -5.45 -3.04
CA ASP A 72 9.62 -4.98 -3.38
C ASP A 72 8.90 -4.47 -2.13
N ALA A 73 9.13 -5.11 -0.96
CA ALA A 73 8.66 -4.60 0.32
C ALA A 73 9.20 -3.18 0.59
N ARG A 74 10.48 -2.95 0.31
CA ARG A 74 11.12 -1.63 0.40
C ARG A 74 10.45 -0.62 -0.52
N ALA A 75 10.20 -0.97 -1.78
CA ALA A 75 9.53 -0.09 -2.73
C ALA A 75 8.13 0.32 -2.25
N ALA A 76 7.37 -0.61 -1.66
CA ALA A 76 6.08 -0.30 -1.06
C ALA A 76 6.18 0.70 0.11
N TYR A 77 7.16 0.54 1.01
CA TYR A 77 7.39 1.51 2.08
C TYR A 77 7.87 2.88 1.55
N GLU A 78 8.71 2.90 0.52
CA GLU A 78 9.18 4.13 -0.12
C GLU A 78 8.02 4.93 -0.71
N LEU A 79 7.01 4.27 -1.29
CA LEU A 79 5.79 4.94 -1.76
C LEU A 79 5.04 5.64 -0.62
N ILE A 80 4.97 5.02 0.57
CA ILE A 80 4.34 5.61 1.75
C ILE A 80 5.08 6.87 2.18
N VAL A 81 6.41 6.81 2.28
CA VAL A 81 7.25 7.93 2.71
C VAL A 81 7.23 9.07 1.69
N LYS A 82 7.44 8.77 0.41
CA LYS A 82 7.46 9.75 -0.69
C LYS A 82 6.16 10.55 -0.78
N ASN A 83 5.03 9.90 -0.54
CA ASN A 83 3.72 10.54 -0.60
C ASN A 83 3.26 11.12 0.75
N LYS A 84 4.07 11.02 1.81
CA LYS A 84 3.73 11.43 3.18
C LYS A 84 2.38 10.87 3.62
N LEU A 85 2.12 9.61 3.29
CA LEU A 85 0.87 8.94 3.65
C LEU A 85 0.76 8.79 5.18
N PRO A 86 -0.46 8.57 5.71
CA PRO A 86 -0.65 8.30 7.13
C PRO A 86 0.31 7.20 7.65
N SER A 87 0.92 7.45 8.80
CA SER A 87 1.94 6.57 9.41
C SER A 87 3.26 6.42 8.63
N TRP A 88 3.61 7.38 7.75
CA TRP A 88 4.88 7.37 7.02
C TRP A 88 6.12 7.25 7.92
N GLN A 89 6.09 7.77 9.14
CA GLN A 89 7.18 7.63 10.11
C GLN A 89 7.43 6.17 10.50
N THR A 90 6.39 5.34 10.53
CA THR A 90 6.52 3.89 10.76
C THR A 90 7.16 3.21 9.56
N ALA A 91 6.77 3.59 8.33
CA ALA A 91 7.40 3.10 7.11
C ALA A 91 8.87 3.52 7.03
N GLU A 92 9.20 4.76 7.41
CA GLU A 92 10.59 5.26 7.44
C GLU A 92 11.44 4.48 8.45
N ARG A 93 10.92 4.21 9.65
CA ARG A 93 11.61 3.36 10.63
C ARG A 93 11.82 1.94 10.10
N LYS A 94 10.83 1.35 9.43
CA LYS A 94 10.96 0.05 8.76
C LYS A 94 12.07 0.08 7.72
N LEU A 95 12.10 1.08 6.84
CA LEU A 95 13.17 1.26 5.84
C LEU A 95 14.57 1.39 6.46
N LYS A 96 14.69 2.03 7.64
CA LYS A 96 15.95 2.16 8.37
C LYS A 96 16.38 0.86 9.07
N ASN A 97 15.42 0.08 9.59
CA ASN A 97 15.68 -1.17 10.29
C ASN A 97 15.83 -2.37 9.35
N THR A 98 15.25 -2.34 8.15
CA THR A 98 15.49 -3.30 7.09
C THR A 98 16.84 -2.99 6.44
N GLN A 99 17.92 -3.10 7.23
CA GLN A 99 19.27 -3.29 6.69
C GLN A 99 19.30 -4.71 6.13
N ILE A 100 19.18 -4.80 4.80
CA ILE A 100 19.65 -5.94 4.01
C ILE A 100 21.18 -5.93 4.09
#